data_AF-A0A7L1DE73-F1
#
_entry.id   AF-A0A7L1DE73-F1
#
_cell.length_a   1.000
_cell.length_b   1.000
_cell.length_c   1.000
_cell.angle_alpha   90.00
_cell.angle_beta   90.00
_cell.angle_gamma   90.00
#
_symmetry.space_group_name_H-M   'P 1'
#
loop_
_entity.id
_entity.type
_entity.pdbx_description
1 polymer ?
#
loop_
_entity_poly.entity_id
_entity_poly.type
_entity_poly.pdbx_seq_one_letter_code
_entity_poly.pdbx_strand_id
1 'polypeptide(L)'
;GLLMALDIPQERGLGHLDQRYLDGLEVCRFPLLPFLQPLPLDWMYLLYTIMFLGALGIMLGCFYRLSCVAFLCPYWYLFLLDKTSWNNHSYLYGLLGFQLALLGADRYGSVDGLFRPQKRNAHVPLWNYALLRAQVFIVYFIAGLKKLDADWVGGFSMGSLARHWLFAPFRLLLSEEMTSLLVVHGGGLVLDLSAGFLLFFDATRPLALVFVTYFHCMNSQLFSIGMFSYTMLATNGLFCRPEWPRGLVARCPPWLRGALPSTKPPQPSPDCHYGGRGARGSLRPRQHLAAAFTLLYVLEQLFLPYSHFITPGYNNWTNGLYGYSWDMMVHSRFHQHVKITYRDGLTGEVGYLKPGVFTQSRRWRDHADMLKQYSACLSRLLPRYNVSRPRIYFDVWVSINERFQQR
;
A
#
# COMPACT_ATOMS: atom_id res chain seq x y z
N GLY A 1 -7.50 3.68 10.96
CA GLY A 1 -7.84 3.36 12.37
C GLY A 1 -7.75 1.88 12.60
N LEU A 2 -8.88 1.19 12.74
CA LEU A 2 -8.93 -0.25 13.09
C LEU A 2 -8.03 -1.13 12.22
N LEU A 3 -8.16 -1.05 10.89
CA LEU A 3 -7.33 -1.87 9.99
C LEU A 3 -5.84 -1.54 10.06
N MET A 4 -5.47 -0.31 10.43
CA MET A 4 -4.07 0.05 10.69
C MET A 4 -3.58 -0.59 11.99
N ALA A 5 -4.40 -0.63 13.03
CA ALA A 5 -4.05 -1.27 14.29
C ALA A 5 -3.89 -2.80 14.13
N LEU A 6 -4.68 -3.43 13.26
CA LEU A 6 -4.54 -4.86 12.93
C LEU A 6 -3.32 -5.16 12.05
N ASP A 7 -3.00 -4.28 11.09
CA ASP A 7 -1.85 -4.44 10.19
C ASP A 7 -0.51 -4.44 10.93
N ILE A 8 -0.38 -3.67 12.01
CA ILE A 8 0.89 -3.49 12.73
C ILE A 8 1.45 -4.80 13.34
N PRO A 9 0.71 -5.55 14.18
CA PRO A 9 1.18 -6.82 14.73
C PRO A 9 1.35 -7.91 13.67
N GLN A 10 0.47 -7.94 12.67
CA GLN A 10 0.41 -9.03 11.68
C GLN A 10 1.38 -8.80 10.53
N GLU A 11 1.18 -7.74 9.74
CA GLU A 11 1.90 -7.51 8.47
C GLU A 11 3.17 -6.69 8.66
N ARG A 12 3.16 -5.70 9.57
CA ARG A 12 4.39 -4.94 9.89
C ARG A 12 5.31 -5.70 10.84
N GLY A 13 4.84 -6.79 11.43
CA GLY A 13 5.66 -7.74 12.16
C GLY A 13 6.00 -7.34 13.59
N LEU A 14 5.19 -6.52 14.27
CA LEU A 14 5.38 -6.29 15.71
C LEU A 14 5.29 -7.60 16.50
N GLY A 15 4.47 -8.57 16.07
CA GLY A 15 4.38 -9.87 16.74
C GLY A 15 5.62 -10.76 16.62
N HIS A 16 6.53 -10.48 15.68
CA HIS A 16 7.72 -11.29 15.38
C HIS A 16 8.93 -10.39 15.13
N LEU A 17 9.06 -9.34 15.93
CA LEU A 17 9.99 -8.23 15.67
C LEU A 17 11.45 -8.66 15.83
N ASP A 18 11.72 -9.55 16.79
CA ASP A 18 12.99 -10.24 17.01
C ASP A 18 13.43 -11.05 15.78
N GLN A 19 12.52 -11.84 15.21
CA GLN A 19 12.77 -12.63 14.00
C GLN A 19 12.98 -11.75 12.76
N ARG A 20 12.28 -10.60 12.71
CA ARG A 20 12.38 -9.64 11.60
C ARG A 20 13.72 -8.93 11.59
N TYR A 21 14.18 -8.45 12.73
CA TYR A 21 15.40 -7.65 12.82
C TYR A 21 16.66 -8.45 13.14
N LEU A 22 16.51 -9.70 13.57
CA LEU A 22 17.59 -10.66 13.83
C LEU A 22 18.66 -10.05 14.71
N ASP A 23 18.26 -9.70 15.94
CA ASP A 23 19.13 -8.97 16.85
C ASP A 23 20.43 -9.73 17.13
N GLY A 24 21.54 -9.00 17.15
CA GLY A 24 22.89 -9.56 17.30
C GLY A 24 23.45 -10.31 16.08
N LEU A 25 22.69 -10.52 14.99
CA LEU A 25 23.18 -11.17 13.77
C LEU A 25 23.58 -10.16 12.70
N GLU A 26 24.72 -10.42 12.06
CA GLU A 26 25.17 -9.63 10.91
C GLU A 26 24.46 -10.07 9.63
N VAL A 27 23.41 -9.32 9.29
CA VAL A 27 22.62 -9.54 8.09
C VAL A 27 22.69 -8.34 7.15
N CYS A 28 22.68 -8.64 5.86
CA CYS A 28 22.53 -7.67 4.80
C CYS A 28 21.09 -7.18 4.74
N ARG A 29 20.93 -5.87 4.93
CA ARG A 29 19.65 -5.16 4.88
C ARG A 29 19.59 -4.29 3.63
N PHE A 30 18.37 -3.97 3.21
CA PHE A 30 18.13 -3.24 1.97
C PHE A 30 17.30 -1.98 2.22
N PRO A 31 17.86 -0.94 2.86
CA PRO A 31 17.13 0.30 3.07
C PRO A 31 16.94 1.04 1.75
N LEU A 32 15.84 1.80 1.64
CA LEU A 32 15.62 2.68 0.50
C LEU A 32 16.60 3.87 0.53
N LEU A 33 16.92 4.36 1.72
CA LEU A 33 17.94 5.39 1.96
C LEU A 33 19.18 4.74 2.58
N PRO A 34 20.38 4.80 1.93
CA PRO A 34 21.56 4.04 2.36
C PRO A 34 22.03 4.28 3.80
N PHE A 35 21.70 5.43 4.39
CA PHE A 35 22.08 5.80 5.75
C PHE A 35 21.08 5.32 6.82
N LEU A 36 19.89 4.84 6.43
CA LEU A 36 18.93 4.32 7.38
C LEU A 36 19.36 2.94 7.89
N GLN A 37 19.36 2.82 9.21
CA GLN A 37 19.62 1.57 9.92
C GLN A 37 18.54 1.37 10.99
N PRO A 38 18.21 0.11 11.33
CA PRO A 38 17.29 -0.14 12.42
C PRO A 38 17.93 0.35 13.72
N LEU A 39 17.08 0.88 14.60
CA LEU A 39 17.48 1.14 15.98
C LEU A 39 17.75 -0.18 16.71
N PRO A 40 18.40 -0.15 17.88
CA PRO A 40 18.48 -1.33 18.74
C PRO A 40 17.09 -1.91 19.01
N LEU A 41 17.01 -3.23 19.22
CA LEU A 41 15.73 -3.96 19.23
C LEU A 41 14.69 -3.36 20.19
N ASP A 42 15.11 -2.96 21.40
CA ASP A 42 14.24 -2.32 22.39
C ASP A 42 13.60 -1.01 21.89
N TRP A 43 14.37 -0.20 21.18
CA TRP A 43 13.89 1.04 20.57
C TRP A 43 12.96 0.76 19.38
N MET A 44 13.17 -0.35 18.68
CA MET A 44 12.24 -0.80 17.65
C MET A 44 10.90 -1.21 18.25
N TYR A 45 10.89 -1.95 19.36
CA TYR A 45 9.64 -2.23 20.10
C TYR A 45 8.91 -0.93 20.48
N LEU A 46 9.62 0.04 21.04
CA LEU A 46 9.04 1.34 21.39
C LEU A 46 8.42 2.06 20.17
N LEU A 47 9.16 2.12 19.05
CA LEU A 47 8.66 2.73 17.80
C LEU A 47 7.37 2.07 17.30
N TYR A 48 7.32 0.74 17.31
CA TYR A 48 6.13 0.00 16.91
C TYR A 48 4.96 0.19 17.89
N THR A 49 5.22 0.27 19.20
CA THR A 49 4.20 0.58 20.18
C THR A 49 3.63 1.98 19.97
N ILE A 50 4.47 2.99 19.70
CA ILE A 50 4.01 4.36 19.37
C ILE A 50 3.14 4.34 18.11
N MET A 51 3.56 3.61 17.07
CA MET A 51 2.79 3.44 15.85
C MET A 51 1.41 2.79 16.11
N PHE A 52 1.38 1.74 16.94
CA PHE A 52 0.18 1.01 17.31
C PHE A 52 -0.81 1.88 18.11
N LEU A 53 -0.31 2.59 19.12
CA LEU A 53 -1.10 3.56 19.89
C LEU A 53 -1.62 4.70 19.00
N GLY A 54 -0.80 5.17 18.04
CA GLY A 54 -1.23 6.11 17.01
C GLY A 54 -2.40 5.58 16.17
N ALA A 55 -2.33 4.33 15.72
CA ALA A 55 -3.41 3.70 14.96
C ALA A 55 -4.70 3.54 15.78
N LEU A 56 -4.60 3.18 17.07
CA LEU A 56 -5.73 3.13 18.01
C LEU A 56 -6.31 4.53 18.27
N GLY A 57 -5.47 5.55 18.44
CA GLY A 57 -5.92 6.93 18.58
C GLY A 57 -6.65 7.45 17.34
N ILE A 58 -6.18 7.10 16.13
CA ILE A 58 -6.88 7.37 14.87
C ILE A 58 -8.23 6.64 14.82
N MET A 59 -8.30 5.38 15.26
CA MET A 59 -9.53 4.59 15.30
C MET A 59 -10.59 5.24 16.19
N LEU A 60 -10.20 5.68 17.38
CA LEU A 60 -11.08 6.28 18.36
C LEU A 60 -11.34 7.78 18.10
N GLY A 61 -10.54 8.42 17.25
CA GLY A 61 -10.50 9.87 17.12
C GLY A 61 -10.08 10.57 18.42
N CYS A 62 -9.16 9.96 19.17
CA CYS A 62 -8.60 10.48 20.42
C CYS A 62 -7.25 11.14 20.13
N PHE A 63 -7.04 12.38 20.58
CA PHE A 63 -5.87 13.21 20.25
C PHE A 63 -5.54 13.15 18.75
N TYR A 64 -6.56 13.21 17.91
CA TYR A 64 -6.53 12.69 16.54
C TYR A 64 -5.30 13.12 15.72
N ARG A 65 -4.95 14.42 15.75
CA ARG A 65 -3.80 14.95 15.01
C ARG A 65 -2.47 14.41 15.52
N LEU A 66 -2.31 14.31 16.85
CA LEU A 66 -1.13 13.70 17.46
C LEU A 66 -1.06 12.21 17.14
N SER A 67 -2.18 11.49 17.19
CA SER A 67 -2.25 10.07 16.84
C SER A 67 -1.90 9.81 15.37
N CYS A 68 -2.32 10.70 14.46
CA CYS A 68 -1.88 10.65 13.07
C CYS A 68 -0.35 10.77 12.94
N VAL A 69 0.28 11.73 13.63
CA VAL A 69 1.75 11.89 13.61
C VAL A 69 2.45 10.68 14.24
N ALA A 70 1.94 10.20 15.39
CA ALA A 70 2.46 9.03 16.09
C ALA A 70 2.38 7.75 15.24
N PHE A 71 1.38 7.62 14.36
CA PHE A 71 1.33 6.55 13.38
C PHE A 71 2.27 6.81 12.20
N LEU A 72 2.20 8.01 11.61
CA LEU A 72 2.81 8.32 10.32
C LEU A 72 4.33 8.33 10.36
N CYS A 73 4.94 8.92 11.40
CA CYS A 73 6.39 9.05 11.49
C CYS A 73 7.09 7.68 11.60
N PRO A 74 6.71 6.79 12.55
CA PRO A 74 7.24 5.44 12.58
C PRO A 74 6.91 4.64 11.32
N TYR A 75 5.69 4.77 10.78
CA TYR A 75 5.28 4.05 9.57
C TYR A 75 6.23 4.31 8.40
N TRP A 76 6.49 5.58 8.09
CA TRP A 76 7.40 5.94 7.00
C TRP A 76 8.85 5.59 7.31
N TYR A 77 9.30 5.73 8.57
CA TYR A 77 10.62 5.25 8.96
C TYR A 77 10.78 3.74 8.64
N LEU A 78 9.86 2.91 9.11
CA LEU A 78 9.88 1.46 8.88
C LEU A 78 9.76 1.09 7.40
N PHE A 79 8.92 1.82 6.66
CA PHE A 79 8.71 1.61 5.24
C PHE A 79 9.97 1.95 4.41
N LEU A 80 10.68 3.02 4.77
CA LEU A 80 11.94 3.41 4.12
C LEU A 80 13.14 2.55 4.57
N LEU A 81 13.05 1.93 5.75
CA LEU A 81 14.10 1.12 6.34
C LEU A 81 14.29 -0.23 5.64
N ASP A 82 13.23 -0.78 5.04
CA ASP A 82 13.26 -2.10 4.42
C ASP A 82 12.54 -2.14 3.07
N LYS A 83 13.32 -1.89 2.01
CA LYS A 83 12.89 -1.98 0.62
C LYS A 83 12.39 -3.40 0.27
N THR A 84 12.87 -4.43 0.96
CA THR A 84 12.43 -5.81 0.68
C THR A 84 11.00 -6.08 1.13
N SER A 85 10.42 -5.22 1.96
CA SER A 85 9.00 -5.29 2.33
C SER A 85 8.11 -4.37 1.48
N TRP A 86 8.67 -3.68 0.49
CA TRP A 86 7.92 -2.73 -0.35
C TRP A 86 6.76 -3.38 -1.09
N ASN A 87 5.59 -2.77 -1.03
CA ASN A 87 4.45 -3.15 -1.86
C ASN A 87 3.63 -1.90 -2.15
N ASN A 88 3.00 -1.83 -3.33
CA ASN A 88 2.14 -0.71 -3.72
C ASN A 88 1.02 -0.49 -2.68
N HIS A 89 0.50 -1.56 -2.08
CA HIS A 89 -0.52 -1.46 -1.04
C HIS A 89 -0.02 -0.86 0.27
N SER A 90 1.23 -1.16 0.68
CA SER A 90 1.85 -0.55 1.85
C SER A 90 2.14 0.94 1.56
N TYR A 91 2.56 1.27 0.34
CA TYR A 91 2.66 2.67 -0.07
C TYR A 91 1.31 3.40 0.03
N LEU A 92 0.23 2.81 -0.48
CA LEU A 92 -1.13 3.35 -0.34
C LEU A 92 -1.54 3.58 1.12
N TYR A 93 -1.20 2.64 2.02
CA TYR A 93 -1.44 2.80 3.45
C TYR A 93 -0.74 4.03 4.04
N GLY A 94 0.51 4.26 3.67
CA GLY A 94 1.27 5.46 4.04
C GLY A 94 0.62 6.74 3.52
N LEU A 95 0.15 6.74 2.27
CA LEU A 95 -0.58 7.86 1.67
C LEU A 95 -1.91 8.13 2.37
N LEU A 96 -2.71 7.10 2.64
CA LEU A 96 -3.97 7.25 3.39
C LEU A 96 -3.71 7.75 4.82
N GLY A 97 -2.66 7.27 5.48
CA GLY A 97 -2.22 7.77 6.78
C GLY A 97 -1.85 9.26 6.74
N PHE A 98 -1.08 9.67 5.72
CA PHE A 98 -0.72 11.07 5.49
C PHE A 98 -1.94 11.94 5.22
N GLN A 99 -2.85 11.48 4.36
CA GLN A 99 -4.11 12.18 4.07
C GLN A 99 -4.93 12.35 5.35
N LEU A 100 -5.15 11.28 6.12
CA LEU A 100 -5.86 11.36 7.41
C LEU A 100 -5.23 12.42 8.34
N ALA A 101 -3.91 12.53 8.39
CA ALA A 101 -3.24 13.57 9.18
C ALA A 101 -3.63 15.00 8.79
N LEU A 102 -4.08 15.23 7.55
CA LEU A 102 -4.56 16.51 7.03
C LEU A 102 -6.07 16.70 7.23
N LEU A 103 -6.86 15.63 7.14
CA LEU A 103 -8.32 15.67 7.17
C LEU A 103 -8.91 15.90 8.56
N GLY A 104 -10.18 16.30 8.60
CA GLY A 104 -10.99 16.34 9.82
C GLY A 104 -11.81 15.06 10.02
N ALA A 105 -11.18 13.88 10.09
CA ALA A 105 -11.94 12.65 10.32
C ALA A 105 -12.43 12.49 11.77
N ASP A 106 -11.99 13.37 12.67
CA ASP A 106 -12.35 13.45 14.09
C ASP A 106 -13.66 14.24 14.35
N ARG A 107 -14.43 14.58 13.32
CA ARG A 107 -15.65 15.41 13.47
C ARG A 107 -16.93 14.63 13.74
N TYR A 108 -16.90 13.30 13.66
CA TYR A 108 -18.07 12.47 13.90
C TYR A 108 -17.69 11.19 14.65
N GLY A 109 -18.33 10.93 15.79
CA GLY A 109 -18.12 9.71 16.59
C GLY A 109 -16.72 9.58 17.23
N SER A 110 -16.00 10.69 17.39
CA SER A 110 -14.67 10.72 17.99
C SER A 110 -14.69 10.95 19.50
N VAL A 111 -13.69 10.43 20.20
CA VAL A 111 -13.44 10.72 21.62
C VAL A 111 -13.13 12.22 21.81
N ASP A 112 -12.36 12.84 20.91
CA ASP A 112 -12.10 14.28 20.93
C ASP A 112 -13.40 15.12 20.95
N GLY A 113 -14.42 14.68 20.21
CA GLY A 113 -15.72 15.34 20.15
C GLY A 113 -16.53 15.25 21.46
N LEU A 114 -16.23 14.29 22.34
CA LEU A 114 -16.88 14.20 23.65
C LEU A 114 -16.45 15.36 24.56
N PHE A 115 -15.17 15.75 24.46
CA PHE A 115 -14.59 16.82 25.28
C PHE A 115 -14.62 18.20 24.59
N ARG A 116 -14.75 18.24 23.25
CA ARG A 116 -14.77 19.49 22.46
C ARG A 116 -16.06 19.61 21.66
N PRO A 117 -17.08 20.32 22.19
CA PRO A 117 -18.39 20.44 21.54
C PRO A 117 -18.34 20.97 20.11
N GLN A 118 -17.37 21.84 19.77
CA GLN A 118 -17.22 22.41 18.42
C GLN A 118 -16.83 21.36 17.37
N LYS A 119 -16.17 20.25 17.78
CA LYS A 119 -15.82 19.15 16.87
C LYS A 119 -16.96 18.14 16.70
N ARG A 120 -17.85 18.04 17.69
CA ARG A 120 -18.82 16.95 17.80
C ARG A 120 -19.89 17.03 16.72
N ASN A 121 -19.94 16.03 15.82
CA ASN A 121 -20.91 15.99 14.72
C ASN A 121 -20.89 17.30 13.90
N ALA A 122 -19.70 17.76 13.50
CA ALA A 122 -19.53 18.98 12.71
C ALA A 122 -19.30 18.66 11.23
N HIS A 123 -19.65 19.60 10.36
CA HIS A 123 -19.33 19.52 8.94
C HIS A 123 -17.80 19.46 8.68
N VAL A 124 -17.43 18.78 7.59
CA VAL A 124 -16.07 18.79 7.06
C VAL A 124 -16.06 19.39 5.66
N PRO A 125 -14.98 20.06 5.24
CA PRO A 125 -14.86 20.55 3.87
C PRO A 125 -14.94 19.41 2.84
N LEU A 126 -15.52 19.70 1.68
CA LEU A 126 -15.71 18.70 0.62
C LEU A 126 -14.38 18.12 0.11
N TRP A 127 -13.30 18.93 0.12
CA TRP A 127 -11.98 18.48 -0.31
C TRP A 127 -11.46 17.28 0.52
N ASN A 128 -11.91 17.13 1.78
CA ASN A 128 -11.54 15.98 2.60
C ASN A 128 -12.00 14.66 1.97
N TYR A 129 -13.25 14.61 1.51
CA TYR A 129 -13.81 13.44 0.84
C TYR A 129 -13.25 13.31 -0.58
N ALA A 130 -13.12 14.43 -1.30
CA ALA A 130 -12.62 14.43 -2.66
C ALA A 130 -11.20 13.84 -2.73
N LEU A 131 -10.32 14.19 -1.78
CA LEU A 131 -8.94 13.70 -1.72
C LEU A 131 -8.88 12.17 -1.53
N LEU A 132 -9.61 11.62 -0.56
CA LEU A 132 -9.64 10.17 -0.33
C LEU A 132 -10.29 9.40 -1.49
N ARG A 133 -11.40 9.93 -2.03
CA ARG A 133 -12.08 9.32 -3.19
C ARG A 133 -11.18 9.34 -4.42
N ALA A 134 -10.47 10.44 -4.66
CA ALA A 134 -9.50 10.55 -5.75
C ALA A 134 -8.36 9.56 -5.58
N GLN A 135 -7.81 9.38 -4.37
CA GLN A 135 -6.77 8.38 -4.13
C GLN A 135 -7.25 6.96 -4.50
N VAL A 136 -8.43 6.57 -4.03
CA VAL A 136 -8.99 5.22 -4.32
C VAL A 136 -9.31 5.09 -5.81
N PHE A 137 -9.84 6.14 -6.44
CA PHE A 137 -10.08 6.18 -7.88
C PHE A 137 -8.78 5.95 -8.67
N ILE A 138 -7.71 6.67 -8.33
CA ILE A 138 -6.41 6.58 -9.00
C ILE A 138 -5.85 5.16 -8.92
N VAL A 139 -5.97 4.51 -7.76
CA VAL A 139 -5.50 3.13 -7.58
C VAL A 139 -6.18 2.18 -8.57
N TYR A 140 -7.51 2.22 -8.69
CA TYR A 140 -8.22 1.39 -9.66
C TYR A 140 -7.86 1.77 -11.10
N PHE A 141 -7.96 3.06 -11.42
CA PHE A 141 -7.81 3.52 -12.79
C PHE A 141 -6.40 3.25 -13.34
N ILE A 142 -5.35 3.55 -12.57
CA ILE A 142 -3.98 3.26 -12.98
C ILE A 142 -3.73 1.75 -13.03
N ALA A 143 -4.26 0.96 -12.09
CA ALA A 143 -4.15 -0.50 -12.16
C ALA A 143 -4.79 -1.06 -13.45
N GLY A 144 -5.93 -0.51 -13.86
CA GLY A 144 -6.58 -0.85 -15.12
C GLY A 144 -5.74 -0.45 -16.34
N LEU A 145 -5.16 0.76 -16.35
CA LEU A 145 -4.28 1.20 -17.43
C LEU A 145 -3.03 0.31 -17.54
N LYS A 146 -2.45 -0.13 -16.43
CA LYS A 146 -1.31 -1.06 -16.43
C LYS A 146 -1.68 -2.47 -16.90
N LYS A 147 -2.94 -2.87 -16.77
CA LYS A 147 -3.48 -4.13 -17.31
C LYS A 147 -3.77 -4.08 -18.81
N LEU A 148 -3.62 -2.93 -19.47
CA LEU A 148 -3.63 -2.86 -20.94
C LEU A 148 -2.33 -3.38 -21.56
N ASP A 149 -1.34 -3.76 -20.74
CA ASP A 149 -0.14 -4.44 -21.20
C ASP A 149 -0.48 -5.73 -21.97
N ALA A 150 0.31 -6.02 -23.02
CA ALA A 150 0.07 -7.15 -23.90
C ALA A 150 0.10 -8.50 -23.16
N ASP A 151 0.89 -8.63 -22.10
CA ASP A 151 0.98 -9.87 -21.32
C ASP A 151 -0.27 -10.10 -20.48
N TRP A 152 -0.91 -9.03 -20.01
CA TRP A 152 -2.17 -9.13 -19.29
C TRP A 152 -3.32 -9.39 -20.26
N VAL A 153 -3.44 -8.59 -21.32
CA VAL A 153 -4.53 -8.74 -22.31
C VAL A 153 -4.46 -10.10 -23.01
N GLY A 154 -3.24 -10.60 -23.29
CA GLY A 154 -3.00 -11.90 -23.89
C GLY A 154 -3.17 -13.10 -22.95
N GLY A 155 -3.37 -12.87 -21.64
CA GLY A 155 -3.53 -13.95 -20.66
C GLY A 155 -2.25 -14.68 -20.26
N PHE A 156 -1.08 -14.10 -20.55
CA PHE A 156 0.24 -14.66 -20.22
C PHE A 156 0.68 -14.33 -18.79
N SER A 157 0.14 -13.24 -18.23
CA SER A 157 0.33 -12.90 -16.83
C SER A 157 -0.41 -13.91 -15.95
N MET A 158 0.17 -14.35 -14.84
CA MET A 158 -0.55 -15.17 -13.84
C MET A 158 -1.37 -16.35 -14.43
N GLY A 159 -0.88 -17.01 -15.50
CA GLY A 159 -1.69 -17.97 -16.28
C GLY A 159 -2.27 -19.14 -15.48
N SER A 160 -1.62 -19.52 -14.38
CA SER A 160 -2.11 -20.58 -13.48
C SER A 160 -3.26 -20.17 -12.56
N LEU A 161 -3.62 -18.89 -12.49
CA LEU A 161 -4.61 -18.38 -11.54
C LEU A 161 -6.02 -18.95 -11.78
N ALA A 162 -6.37 -19.21 -13.05
CA ALA A 162 -7.65 -19.81 -13.43
C ALA A 162 -7.84 -21.25 -12.91
N ARG A 163 -6.76 -21.93 -12.49
CA ARG A 163 -6.83 -23.27 -11.88
C ARG A 163 -7.38 -23.24 -10.45
N HIS A 164 -7.34 -22.08 -9.79
CA HIS A 164 -7.81 -21.94 -8.42
C HIS A 164 -9.30 -22.32 -8.30
N TRP A 165 -9.69 -22.90 -7.16
CA TRP A 165 -11.04 -23.43 -6.94
C TRP A 165 -12.14 -22.37 -7.09
N LEU A 166 -11.82 -21.10 -6.83
CA LEU A 166 -12.72 -19.95 -7.01
C LEU A 166 -13.25 -19.82 -8.44
N PHE A 167 -12.47 -20.28 -9.42
CA PHE A 167 -12.85 -20.24 -10.83
C PHE A 167 -13.50 -21.54 -11.33
N ALA A 168 -13.63 -22.57 -10.47
CA ALA A 168 -14.26 -23.84 -10.84
C ALA A 168 -15.69 -23.68 -11.41
N PRO A 169 -16.55 -22.79 -10.89
CA PRO A 169 -17.88 -22.58 -11.48
C PRO A 169 -17.83 -22.10 -12.95
N PHE A 170 -16.88 -21.24 -13.29
CA PHE A 170 -16.69 -20.77 -14.67
C PHE A 170 -16.16 -21.88 -15.58
N ARG A 171 -15.31 -22.76 -15.02
CA ARG A 171 -14.76 -23.93 -15.73
C ARG A 171 -15.78 -25.05 -16.01
N LEU A 172 -17.01 -24.94 -15.50
CA LEU A 172 -18.12 -25.80 -15.92
C LEU A 172 -18.66 -25.42 -17.31
N LEU A 173 -18.46 -24.16 -17.71
CA LEU A 173 -18.98 -23.59 -18.96
C LEU A 173 -17.87 -23.24 -19.96
N LEU A 174 -16.68 -22.90 -19.46
CA LEU A 174 -15.54 -22.44 -20.25
C LEU A 174 -14.33 -23.37 -20.06
N SER A 175 -13.45 -23.44 -21.06
CA SER A 175 -12.14 -24.09 -20.85
C SER A 175 -11.31 -23.32 -19.82
N GLU A 176 -10.26 -23.96 -19.29
CA GLU A 176 -9.32 -23.29 -18.39
C GLU A 176 -8.71 -22.04 -19.03
N GLU A 177 -8.29 -22.15 -20.29
CA GLU A 177 -7.71 -21.05 -21.08
C GLU A 177 -8.71 -19.90 -21.27
N MET A 178 -9.96 -20.21 -21.64
CA MET A 178 -11.00 -19.19 -21.82
C MET A 178 -11.41 -18.55 -20.48
N THR A 179 -11.40 -19.32 -19.40
CA THR A 179 -11.62 -18.79 -18.04
C THR A 179 -10.49 -17.82 -17.66
N SER A 180 -9.23 -18.19 -17.95
CA SER A 180 -8.09 -17.30 -17.73
C SER A 180 -8.23 -16.01 -18.54
N LEU A 181 -8.47 -16.11 -19.85
CA LEU A 181 -8.50 -14.94 -20.72
C LEU A 181 -9.71 -14.02 -20.46
N LEU A 182 -10.92 -14.58 -20.36
CA LEU A 182 -12.14 -13.77 -20.28
C LEU A 182 -12.46 -13.34 -18.85
N VAL A 183 -12.38 -14.26 -17.88
CA VAL A 183 -12.82 -14.00 -16.50
C VAL A 183 -11.71 -13.36 -15.69
N VAL A 184 -10.51 -13.95 -15.68
CA VAL A 184 -9.39 -13.43 -14.88
C VAL A 184 -8.84 -12.15 -15.50
N HIS A 185 -8.40 -12.21 -16.76
CA HIS A 185 -7.72 -11.09 -17.41
C HIS A 185 -8.69 -10.03 -17.90
N GLY A 186 -9.68 -10.43 -18.70
CA GLY A 186 -10.72 -9.53 -19.21
C GLY A 186 -11.54 -8.90 -18.08
N GLY A 187 -12.06 -9.73 -17.17
CA GLY A 187 -12.83 -9.27 -16.02
C GLY A 187 -12.01 -8.36 -15.09
N GLY A 188 -10.77 -8.73 -14.76
CA GLY A 188 -9.88 -7.91 -13.95
C GLY A 188 -9.55 -6.55 -14.60
N LEU A 189 -9.28 -6.53 -15.91
CA LEU A 189 -9.02 -5.30 -16.67
C LEU A 189 -10.24 -4.37 -16.70
N VAL A 190 -11.41 -4.90 -17.09
CA VAL A 190 -12.64 -4.12 -17.19
C VAL A 190 -13.04 -3.57 -15.83
N LEU A 191 -12.95 -4.39 -14.78
CA LEU A 191 -13.28 -3.93 -13.44
C LEU A 191 -12.34 -2.81 -12.99
N ASP A 192 -11.03 -2.97 -13.09
CA ASP A 192 -10.09 -1.94 -12.62
C ASP A 192 -10.23 -0.62 -13.40
N LEU A 193 -10.42 -0.66 -14.73
CA LEU A 193 -10.64 0.54 -15.53
C LEU A 193 -11.96 1.26 -15.21
N SER A 194 -13.02 0.51 -14.85
CA SER A 194 -14.36 1.06 -14.67
C SER A 194 -14.74 1.34 -13.21
N ALA A 195 -14.17 0.62 -12.24
CA ALA A 195 -14.60 0.65 -10.84
C ALA A 195 -14.61 2.07 -10.25
N GLY A 196 -13.57 2.85 -10.50
CA GLY A 196 -13.49 4.25 -10.04
C GLY A 196 -14.66 5.10 -10.55
N PHE A 197 -15.00 5.01 -11.83
CA PHE A 197 -16.13 5.72 -12.43
C PHE A 197 -17.46 5.21 -11.89
N LEU A 198 -17.64 3.89 -11.86
CA LEU A 198 -18.88 3.25 -11.43
C LEU A 198 -19.21 3.56 -9.94
N LEU A 199 -18.19 3.67 -9.08
CA LEU A 199 -18.37 4.06 -7.68
C LEU A 199 -18.76 5.54 -7.51
N PHE A 200 -18.30 6.39 -8.42
CA PHE A 200 -18.51 7.84 -8.33
C PHE A 200 -19.95 8.23 -8.60
N PHE A 201 -20.58 7.67 -9.65
CA PHE A 201 -21.95 8.01 -10.02
C PHE A 201 -22.99 7.29 -9.14
N ASP A 202 -23.96 8.05 -8.63
CA ASP A 202 -25.03 7.56 -7.76
C ASP A 202 -25.81 6.39 -8.37
N ALA A 203 -26.06 6.42 -9.68
CA ALA A 203 -26.84 5.40 -10.40
C ALA A 203 -26.11 4.05 -10.50
N THR A 204 -24.79 4.06 -10.73
CA THR A 204 -23.98 2.85 -10.91
C THR A 204 -23.36 2.33 -9.62
N ARG A 205 -23.29 3.17 -8.57
CA ARG A 205 -22.60 2.84 -7.31
C ARG A 205 -23.07 1.53 -6.67
N PRO A 206 -24.37 1.20 -6.56
CA PRO A 206 -24.78 -0.06 -5.95
C PRO A 206 -24.21 -1.29 -6.67
N LEU A 207 -24.21 -1.25 -8.01
CA LEU A 207 -23.63 -2.30 -8.84
C LEU A 207 -22.11 -2.36 -8.66
N ALA A 208 -21.45 -1.21 -8.67
CA ALA A 208 -20.02 -1.09 -8.44
C ALA A 208 -19.62 -1.70 -7.09
N LEU A 209 -20.37 -1.39 -6.03
CA LEU A 209 -20.14 -1.90 -4.67
C LEU A 209 -20.19 -3.43 -4.62
N VAL A 210 -21.11 -4.08 -5.35
CA VAL A 210 -21.17 -5.54 -5.44
C VAL A 210 -19.91 -6.08 -6.11
N PHE A 211 -19.53 -5.57 -7.28
CA PHE A 211 -18.38 -6.08 -8.02
C PHE A 211 -17.05 -5.83 -7.33
N VAL A 212 -16.79 -4.62 -6.81
CA VAL A 212 -15.54 -4.33 -6.10
C VAL A 212 -15.45 -5.11 -4.78
N THR A 213 -16.58 -5.33 -4.10
CA THR A 213 -16.61 -6.17 -2.90
C THR A 213 -16.26 -7.60 -3.24
N TYR A 214 -16.91 -8.18 -4.25
CA TYR A 214 -16.62 -9.52 -4.71
C TYR A 214 -15.14 -9.67 -5.13
N PHE A 215 -14.62 -8.72 -5.89
CA PHE A 215 -13.22 -8.72 -6.35
C PHE A 215 -12.22 -8.69 -5.19
N HIS A 216 -12.42 -7.82 -4.19
CA HIS A 216 -11.51 -7.78 -3.04
C HIS A 216 -11.64 -8.99 -2.13
N CYS A 217 -12.85 -9.54 -1.97
CA CYS A 217 -13.03 -10.83 -1.30
C CYS A 217 -12.28 -11.94 -2.04
N MET A 218 -12.39 -12.02 -3.36
CA MET A 218 -11.65 -12.99 -4.18
C MET A 218 -10.14 -12.79 -4.04
N ASN A 219 -9.65 -11.54 -4.13
CA ASN A 219 -8.22 -11.23 -3.96
C ASN A 219 -7.70 -11.62 -2.57
N SER A 220 -8.51 -11.49 -1.52
CA SER A 220 -8.11 -11.93 -0.17
C SER A 220 -7.87 -13.45 -0.06
N GLN A 221 -8.48 -14.23 -0.96
CA GLN A 221 -8.32 -15.68 -1.01
C GLN A 221 -7.23 -16.11 -2.00
N LEU A 222 -7.11 -15.39 -3.13
CA LEU A 222 -6.14 -15.69 -4.18
C LEU A 222 -4.72 -15.27 -3.83
N PHE A 223 -4.57 -14.15 -3.12
CA PHE A 223 -3.27 -13.50 -2.93
C PHE A 223 -2.99 -13.23 -1.46
N SER A 224 -1.77 -13.54 -1.04
CA SER A 224 -1.22 -13.14 0.26
C SER A 224 -0.70 -11.70 0.21
N ILE A 225 -1.58 -10.74 -0.05
CA ILE A 225 -1.26 -9.29 -0.16
C ILE A 225 -1.61 -8.49 1.11
N GLY A 226 -1.75 -9.19 2.23
CA GLY A 226 -1.99 -8.61 3.55
C GLY A 226 -3.30 -7.84 3.66
N MET A 227 -3.30 -6.76 4.42
CA MET A 227 -4.49 -5.97 4.77
C MET A 227 -5.11 -5.15 3.61
N PHE A 228 -4.54 -5.25 2.40
CA PHE A 228 -5.00 -4.47 1.25
C PHE A 228 -6.47 -4.69 0.92
N SER A 229 -6.87 -5.94 0.70
CA SER A 229 -8.25 -6.28 0.31
C SER A 229 -9.26 -5.75 1.32
N TYR A 230 -8.99 -5.93 2.61
CA TYR A 230 -9.84 -5.44 3.69
C TYR A 230 -9.91 -3.91 3.76
N THR A 231 -8.82 -3.23 3.42
CA THR A 231 -8.80 -1.77 3.36
C THR A 231 -9.58 -1.24 2.19
N MET A 232 -9.43 -1.84 1.01
CA MET A 232 -10.24 -1.46 -0.14
C MET A 232 -11.72 -1.68 0.14
N LEU A 233 -12.09 -2.78 0.79
CA LEU A 233 -13.46 -3.02 1.28
C LEU A 233 -13.93 -1.92 2.24
N ALA A 234 -13.11 -1.50 3.20
CA ALA A 234 -13.46 -0.42 4.13
C ALA A 234 -13.61 0.93 3.41
N THR A 235 -12.82 1.20 2.37
CA THR A 235 -12.91 2.45 1.60
C THR A 235 -14.18 2.57 0.76
N ASN A 236 -14.91 1.48 0.50
CA ASN A 236 -16.21 1.53 -0.19
C ASN A 236 -17.19 2.48 0.51
N GLY A 237 -17.15 2.56 1.84
CA GLY A 237 -17.97 3.48 2.63
C GLY A 237 -17.71 4.96 2.34
N LEU A 238 -16.57 5.31 1.75
CA LEU A 238 -16.25 6.69 1.34
C LEU A 238 -17.09 7.14 0.14
N PHE A 239 -17.49 6.22 -0.74
CA PHE A 239 -18.29 6.51 -1.93
C PHE A 239 -19.79 6.59 -1.62
N CYS A 240 -20.23 5.94 -0.53
CA CYS A 240 -21.60 6.04 -0.05
C CYS A 240 -21.99 7.47 0.38
N ARG A 241 -23.30 7.71 0.45
CA ARG A 241 -23.86 9.00 0.89
C ARG A 241 -23.47 9.29 2.36
N PRO A 242 -23.07 10.53 2.72
CA PRO A 242 -22.56 10.84 4.06
C PRO A 242 -23.49 10.49 5.24
N GLU A 243 -24.78 10.26 4.98
CA GLU A 243 -25.80 9.89 5.95
C GLU A 243 -25.78 8.40 6.30
N TRP A 244 -25.12 7.54 5.51
CA TRP A 244 -25.17 6.08 5.70
C TRP A 244 -24.76 5.61 7.12
N PRO A 245 -23.72 6.18 7.78
CA PRO A 245 -23.35 5.75 9.13
C PRO A 245 -24.40 6.16 10.16
N ARG A 246 -25.04 7.33 9.98
CA ARG A 246 -26.14 7.80 10.85
C ARG A 246 -27.36 6.89 10.70
N GLY A 247 -27.67 6.48 9.47
CA GLY A 247 -28.75 5.53 9.18
C GLY A 247 -28.54 4.17 9.86
N LEU A 248 -27.30 3.66 9.88
CA LEU A 248 -26.96 2.44 10.60
C LEU A 248 -27.18 2.60 12.11
N VAL A 249 -26.63 3.68 12.70
CA VAL A 249 -26.76 3.98 14.13
C VAL A 249 -28.22 4.16 14.55
N ALA A 250 -29.06 4.78 13.69
CA ALA A 250 -30.48 4.97 13.97
C ALA A 250 -31.26 3.65 14.11
N ARG A 251 -30.78 2.58 13.47
CA ARG A 251 -31.37 1.23 13.56
C ARG A 251 -30.92 0.45 14.81
N CYS A 252 -29.91 0.94 15.54
CA CYS A 252 -29.44 0.25 16.74
C CYS A 252 -30.47 0.34 17.89
N PRO A 253 -30.54 -0.69 18.75
CA PRO A 253 -31.41 -0.71 19.92
C PRO A 253 -31.26 0.53 20.82
N PRO A 254 -32.33 1.01 21.47
CA PRO A 254 -32.31 2.21 22.31
C PRO A 254 -31.26 2.19 23.44
N TRP A 255 -30.98 1.02 24.02
CA TRP A 255 -30.00 0.86 25.10
C TRP A 255 -28.54 1.12 24.66
N LEU A 256 -28.24 1.05 23.36
CA LEU A 256 -26.93 1.41 22.80
C LEU A 256 -26.80 2.90 22.44
N ARG A 257 -27.90 3.66 22.41
CA ARG A 257 -27.90 5.05 21.92
C ARG A 257 -27.03 6.00 22.74
N GLY A 258 -26.77 5.69 24.01
CA GLY A 258 -25.87 6.49 24.87
C GLY A 258 -24.39 6.38 24.47
N ALA A 259 -23.97 5.23 23.94
CA ALA A 259 -22.59 4.99 23.52
C ALA A 259 -22.35 5.32 22.02
N LEU A 260 -23.42 5.38 21.23
CA LEU A 260 -23.33 5.59 19.78
C LEU A 260 -23.28 7.08 19.40
N PRO A 261 -22.69 7.43 18.23
CA PRO A 261 -22.65 8.80 17.73
C PRO A 261 -24.05 9.40 17.49
N SER A 262 -24.13 10.73 17.51
CA SER A 262 -25.38 11.46 17.27
C SER A 262 -25.96 11.19 15.87
N THR A 263 -27.25 10.88 15.80
CA THR A 263 -28.00 10.77 14.53
C THR A 263 -28.50 12.12 14.01
N LYS A 264 -28.40 13.20 14.80
CA LYS A 264 -28.81 14.55 14.41
C LYS A 264 -27.99 15.07 13.22
N PRO A 265 -28.54 16.00 12.42
CA PRO A 265 -27.79 16.69 11.38
C PRO A 265 -26.51 17.35 11.93
N PRO A 266 -25.43 17.37 11.14
CA PRO A 266 -24.18 17.98 11.56
C PRO A 266 -24.29 19.49 11.73
N GLN A 267 -23.55 20.03 12.70
CA GLN A 267 -23.46 21.46 12.95
C GLN A 267 -22.50 22.17 11.97
N PRO A 268 -22.66 23.48 11.71
CA PRO A 268 -21.71 24.26 10.93
C PRO A 268 -20.29 24.22 11.49
N SER A 269 -19.31 24.24 10.59
CA SER A 269 -17.89 24.22 10.93
C SER A 269 -17.20 25.47 10.37
N PRO A 270 -16.31 26.12 11.14
CA PRO A 270 -15.55 27.28 10.67
C PRO A 270 -14.58 26.96 9.53
N ASP A 271 -14.27 25.67 9.31
CA ASP A 271 -13.42 25.20 8.22
C ASP A 271 -14.16 25.16 6.88
N CYS A 272 -15.49 25.14 6.90
CA CYS A 272 -16.34 25.04 5.72
C CYS A 272 -16.74 26.42 5.18
N HIS A 273 -16.87 26.53 3.87
CA HIS A 273 -17.51 27.68 3.21
C HIS A 273 -18.94 27.30 2.85
N TYR A 274 -19.90 28.12 3.29
CA TYR A 274 -21.32 27.96 2.99
C TYR A 274 -21.71 29.03 1.97
N GLY A 275 -21.35 28.81 0.72
CA GLY A 275 -21.67 29.71 -0.39
C GLY A 275 -23.13 29.58 -0.80
N GLY A 276 -23.93 30.61 -0.52
CA GLY A 276 -25.31 30.75 -1.00
C GLY A 276 -25.53 32.13 -1.65
N ARG A 277 -26.61 32.29 -2.44
CA ARG A 277 -27.00 33.60 -2.99
C ARG A 277 -27.20 34.59 -1.82
N GLY A 278 -26.29 35.55 -1.68
CA GLY A 278 -26.26 36.52 -0.59
C GLY A 278 -25.15 36.33 0.46
N ALA A 279 -24.34 35.27 0.37
CA ALA A 279 -23.23 35.05 1.29
C ALA A 279 -22.06 36.02 1.00
N ARG A 280 -21.97 37.10 1.79
CA ARG A 280 -20.81 38.01 1.82
C ARG A 280 -19.69 37.37 2.63
N GLY A 281 -18.82 36.62 1.96
CA GLY A 281 -17.58 36.13 2.55
C GLY A 281 -16.65 35.62 1.47
N SER A 282 -15.55 36.35 1.23
CA SER A 282 -14.47 35.89 0.35
C SER A 282 -13.91 34.57 0.87
N LEU A 283 -13.45 33.72 -0.04
CA LEU A 283 -12.71 32.52 0.34
C LEU A 283 -11.49 32.91 1.17
N ARG A 284 -11.24 32.14 2.24
CA ARG A 284 -10.06 32.36 3.09
C ARG A 284 -8.81 31.86 2.36
N PRO A 285 -7.63 32.46 2.58
CA PRO A 285 -6.37 31.98 1.98
C PRO A 285 -6.11 30.48 2.24
N ARG A 286 -6.48 29.98 3.43
CA ARG A 286 -6.38 28.55 3.77
C ARG A 286 -7.21 27.64 2.86
N GLN A 287 -8.36 28.10 2.37
CA GLN A 287 -9.23 27.32 1.48
C GLN A 287 -8.63 27.26 0.07
N HIS A 288 -8.06 28.36 -0.43
CA HIS A 288 -7.30 28.37 -1.68
C HIS A 288 -6.08 27.46 -1.60
N LEU A 289 -5.33 27.51 -0.49
CA LEU A 289 -4.18 26.65 -0.27
C LEU A 289 -4.56 25.16 -0.22
N ALA A 290 -5.66 24.82 0.47
CA ALA A 290 -6.16 23.45 0.51
C ALA A 290 -6.58 22.95 -0.87
N ALA A 291 -7.26 23.78 -1.67
CA ALA A 291 -7.64 23.43 -3.04
C ALA A 291 -6.40 23.25 -3.94
N ALA A 292 -5.45 24.19 -3.88
CA ALA A 292 -4.19 24.10 -4.64
C ALA A 292 -3.40 22.84 -4.26
N PHE A 293 -3.32 22.52 -2.96
CA PHE A 293 -2.70 21.29 -2.48
C PHE A 293 -3.41 20.04 -3.00
N THR A 294 -4.75 19.96 -2.92
CA THR A 294 -5.50 18.81 -3.45
C THR A 294 -5.25 18.62 -4.94
N LEU A 295 -5.26 19.70 -5.72
CA LEU A 295 -4.98 19.64 -7.16
C LEU A 295 -3.54 19.17 -7.43
N LEU A 296 -2.56 19.77 -6.77
CA LEU A 296 -1.15 19.39 -6.91
C LEU A 296 -0.92 17.93 -6.53
N TYR A 297 -1.51 17.48 -5.43
CA TYR A 297 -1.44 16.10 -4.97
C TYR A 297 -2.04 15.13 -5.99
N VAL A 298 -3.24 15.42 -6.52
CA VAL A 298 -3.87 14.55 -7.52
C VAL A 298 -3.04 14.50 -8.80
N LEU A 299 -2.51 15.63 -9.25
CA LEU A 299 -1.62 15.69 -10.41
C LEU A 299 -0.34 14.88 -10.19
N GLU A 300 0.26 14.99 -9.00
CA GLU A 300 1.44 14.22 -8.63
C GLU A 300 1.15 12.71 -8.61
N GLN A 301 0.03 12.27 -8.02
CA GLN A 301 -0.37 10.86 -7.98
C GLN A 301 -0.71 10.29 -9.36
N LEU A 302 -1.19 11.12 -10.30
CA LEU A 302 -1.40 10.73 -11.70
C LEU A 302 -0.09 10.72 -12.50
N PHE A 303 0.85 11.58 -12.13
CA PHE A 303 2.13 11.75 -12.82
C PHE A 303 3.17 10.69 -12.45
N LEU A 304 3.34 10.42 -11.15
CA LEU A 304 4.37 9.50 -10.65
C LEU A 304 4.39 8.12 -11.33
N PRO A 305 3.24 7.50 -11.67
CA PRO A 305 3.26 6.19 -12.31
C PRO A 305 3.88 6.17 -13.71
N TYR A 306 4.06 7.35 -14.31
CA TYR A 306 4.64 7.57 -15.62
C TYR A 306 5.97 8.34 -15.56
N SER A 307 6.49 8.66 -14.37
CA SER A 307 7.69 9.50 -14.22
C SER A 307 9.00 8.83 -14.62
N HIS A 308 8.95 7.62 -15.18
CA HIS A 308 10.11 6.79 -15.54
C HIS A 308 11.09 7.49 -16.51
N PHE A 309 10.61 8.43 -17.32
CA PHE A 309 11.45 9.23 -18.23
C PHE A 309 12.28 10.30 -17.52
N ILE A 310 11.85 10.78 -16.34
CA ILE A 310 12.60 11.76 -15.53
C ILE A 310 13.60 11.07 -14.63
N THR A 311 13.21 9.90 -14.12
CA THR A 311 13.94 9.27 -13.03
C THR A 311 14.66 8.01 -13.53
N PRO A 312 15.96 8.08 -13.81
CA PRO A 312 16.77 6.90 -14.11
C PRO A 312 17.01 6.11 -12.83
N GLY A 313 16.07 5.22 -12.49
CA GLY A 313 16.27 4.26 -11.39
C GLY A 313 16.46 2.83 -11.91
N TYR A 314 16.75 1.90 -11.01
CA TYR A 314 17.08 0.50 -11.34
C TYR A 314 15.88 -0.43 -11.14
N ASN A 315 14.72 -0.11 -11.71
CA ASN A 315 13.56 -0.98 -11.59
C ASN A 315 13.67 -2.11 -12.61
N ASN A 316 13.79 -3.36 -12.15
CA ASN A 316 13.79 -4.56 -13.01
C ASN A 316 14.82 -4.53 -14.16
N TRP A 317 16.04 -4.07 -13.89
CA TRP A 317 17.12 -3.94 -14.88
C TRP A 317 16.85 -2.94 -16.01
N THR A 318 15.83 -2.09 -15.88
CA THR A 318 15.53 -0.95 -16.75
C THR A 318 15.49 0.37 -15.98
N ASN A 319 15.49 1.49 -16.71
CA ASN A 319 15.48 2.84 -16.14
C ASN A 319 14.10 3.18 -15.51
N GLY A 320 14.06 3.52 -14.22
CA GLY A 320 12.86 4.00 -13.51
C GLY A 320 12.96 3.96 -11.98
N LEU A 321 12.34 4.90 -11.26
CA LEU A 321 12.23 4.82 -9.80
C LEU A 321 11.54 3.51 -9.37
N TYR A 322 12.07 2.91 -8.32
CA TYR A 322 11.48 1.73 -7.71
C TYR A 322 10.14 2.08 -7.04
N GLY A 323 9.07 1.35 -7.40
CA GLY A 323 7.93 1.14 -6.52
C GLY A 323 6.75 2.13 -6.58
N TYR A 324 6.78 3.14 -7.46
CA TYR A 324 5.71 4.16 -7.54
C TYR A 324 4.77 4.00 -8.75
N SER A 325 4.88 2.91 -9.50
CA SER A 325 4.20 2.73 -10.78
C SER A 325 2.79 2.14 -10.72
N TRP A 326 2.31 1.78 -9.52
CA TRP A 326 1.06 1.02 -9.32
C TRP A 326 0.97 -0.25 -10.19
N ASP A 327 2.11 -0.81 -10.62
CA ASP A 327 2.16 -2.04 -11.41
C ASP A 327 1.73 -3.22 -10.51
N MET A 328 0.45 -3.55 -10.52
CA MET A 328 -0.11 -4.63 -9.71
C MET A 328 -0.26 -5.89 -10.55
N MET A 329 0.53 -6.92 -10.21
CA MET A 329 0.41 -8.29 -10.72
C MET A 329 0.55 -8.47 -12.25
N VAL A 330 1.22 -7.55 -12.94
CA VAL A 330 1.48 -7.64 -14.41
C VAL A 330 2.64 -8.60 -14.74
N HIS A 331 3.54 -8.85 -13.78
CA HIS A 331 4.73 -9.68 -14.01
C HIS A 331 4.82 -10.79 -12.96
N SER A 332 4.81 -12.04 -13.41
CA SER A 332 5.29 -13.19 -12.63
C SER A 332 6.76 -13.44 -12.94
N ARG A 333 7.56 -13.78 -11.91
CA ARG A 333 8.99 -14.08 -12.07
C ARG A 333 9.29 -15.46 -11.52
N PHE A 334 10.02 -16.25 -12.29
CA PHE A 334 10.49 -17.56 -11.89
C PHE A 334 12.02 -17.62 -11.96
N HIS A 335 12.64 -18.05 -10.87
CA HIS A 335 14.10 -18.13 -10.72
C HIS A 335 14.53 -19.59 -10.82
N GLN A 336 15.24 -19.97 -11.88
CA GLN A 336 15.75 -21.33 -12.02
C GLN A 336 17.12 -21.51 -11.38
N HIS A 337 18.00 -20.53 -11.60
CA HIS A 337 19.37 -20.58 -11.11
C HIS A 337 19.73 -19.27 -10.42
N VAL A 338 20.25 -19.37 -9.21
CA VAL A 338 20.76 -18.24 -8.45
C VAL A 338 22.04 -18.69 -7.78
N LYS A 339 23.16 -18.16 -8.25
CA LYS A 339 24.48 -18.52 -7.77
C LYS A 339 25.27 -17.27 -7.42
N ILE A 340 25.90 -17.34 -6.26
CA ILE A 340 26.85 -16.32 -5.81
C ILE A 340 28.20 -17.00 -5.69
N THR A 341 29.18 -16.50 -6.43
CA THR A 341 30.58 -16.92 -6.30
C THR A 341 31.43 -15.76 -5.85
N TYR A 342 32.49 -16.05 -5.11
CA TYR A 342 33.53 -15.08 -4.80
C TYR A 342 34.88 -15.59 -5.27
N ARG A 343 35.78 -14.65 -5.56
CA ARG A 343 37.20 -14.91 -5.76
C ARG A 343 38.00 -14.00 -4.84
N ASP A 344 38.84 -14.56 -3.99
CA ASP A 344 39.74 -13.74 -3.19
C ASP A 344 40.85 -13.19 -4.10
N GLY A 345 41.00 -11.87 -4.13
CA GLY A 345 42.05 -11.19 -4.87
C GLY A 345 43.47 -11.39 -4.30
N LEU A 346 43.60 -11.91 -3.06
CA LEU A 346 44.89 -12.24 -2.46
C LEU A 346 45.30 -13.70 -2.71
N THR A 347 44.46 -14.66 -2.32
CA THR A 347 44.79 -16.09 -2.45
C THR A 347 44.46 -16.67 -3.82
N GLY A 348 43.59 -16.00 -4.58
CA GLY A 348 43.03 -16.50 -5.84
C GLY A 348 41.95 -17.56 -5.66
N GLU A 349 41.64 -17.96 -4.42
CA GLU A 349 40.65 -18.98 -4.09
C GLU A 349 39.26 -18.59 -4.59
N VAL A 350 38.53 -19.56 -5.14
CA VAL A 350 37.17 -19.38 -5.63
C VAL A 350 36.22 -20.19 -4.76
N GLY A 351 35.20 -19.53 -4.22
CA GLY A 351 34.20 -20.15 -3.37
C GLY A 351 32.78 -19.81 -3.78
N TYR A 352 31.84 -20.45 -3.08
CA TYR A 352 30.40 -20.35 -3.33
C TYR A 352 29.70 -19.90 -2.06
N LEU A 353 28.72 -19.00 -2.21
CA LEU A 353 27.87 -18.55 -1.12
C LEU A 353 26.44 -19.02 -1.37
N LYS A 354 25.81 -19.57 -0.34
CA LYS A 354 24.37 -19.85 -0.37
C LYS A 354 23.62 -18.50 -0.49
N PRO A 355 22.75 -18.30 -1.49
CA PRO A 355 22.17 -16.98 -1.78
C PRO A 355 21.47 -16.28 -0.60
N GLY A 356 20.89 -17.04 0.33
CA GLY A 356 20.20 -16.51 1.53
C GLY A 356 21.01 -16.58 2.83
N VAL A 357 22.33 -16.77 2.79
CA VAL A 357 23.12 -16.94 4.03
C VAL A 357 23.18 -15.67 4.89
N PHE A 358 23.21 -14.49 4.27
CA PHE A 358 23.27 -13.20 4.98
C PHE A 358 21.99 -12.36 4.82
N THR A 359 20.89 -12.92 4.32
CA THR A 359 19.61 -12.19 4.19
C THR A 359 18.44 -13.16 4.18
N GLN A 360 17.35 -12.79 4.88
CA GLN A 360 16.08 -13.54 4.85
C GLN A 360 15.27 -13.27 3.58
N SER A 361 15.45 -12.10 2.97
CA SER A 361 14.72 -11.74 1.76
C SER A 361 15.37 -12.32 0.52
N ARG A 362 14.51 -12.76 -0.41
CA ARG A 362 14.89 -13.24 -1.74
C ARG A 362 14.73 -12.18 -2.85
N ARG A 363 14.16 -11.01 -2.52
CA ARG A 363 13.85 -9.94 -3.49
C ARG A 363 15.06 -9.27 -4.10
N TRP A 364 16.22 -9.35 -3.47
CA TRP A 364 17.45 -8.76 -4.01
C TRP A 364 17.84 -9.33 -5.38
N ARG A 365 17.33 -10.52 -5.72
CA ARG A 365 17.57 -11.21 -6.99
C ARG A 365 16.80 -10.59 -8.15
N ASP A 366 15.69 -9.92 -7.85
CA ASP A 366 14.80 -9.30 -8.84
C ASP A 366 15.14 -7.83 -9.12
N HIS A 367 15.99 -7.22 -8.29
CA HIS A 367 16.22 -5.78 -8.28
C HIS A 367 17.72 -5.45 -8.26
N ALA A 368 18.20 -4.84 -9.35
CA ALA A 368 19.62 -4.58 -9.56
C ALA A 368 20.26 -3.70 -8.47
N ASP A 369 19.53 -2.72 -7.93
CA ASP A 369 20.03 -1.89 -6.84
C ASP A 369 20.15 -2.65 -5.51
N MET A 370 19.21 -3.54 -5.20
CA MET A 370 19.33 -4.44 -4.06
C MET A 370 20.51 -5.39 -4.24
N LEU A 371 20.75 -5.90 -5.45
CA LEU A 371 21.93 -6.72 -5.74
C LEU A 371 23.24 -5.94 -5.48
N LYS A 372 23.30 -4.66 -5.85
CA LYS A 372 24.41 -3.77 -5.51
C LYS A 372 24.55 -3.54 -3.99
N GLN A 373 23.45 -3.37 -3.28
CA GLN A 373 23.47 -3.26 -1.81
C GLN A 373 23.96 -4.58 -1.18
N TYR A 374 23.56 -5.73 -1.73
CA TYR A 374 24.00 -7.03 -1.25
C TYR A 374 25.49 -7.23 -1.47
N SER A 375 26.00 -6.89 -2.66
CA SER A 375 27.43 -7.00 -2.97
C SER A 375 28.29 -6.14 -2.07
N ALA A 376 27.87 -4.90 -1.79
CA ALA A 376 28.56 -4.00 -0.87
C ALA A 376 28.49 -4.47 0.60
N CYS A 377 27.41 -5.15 0.98
CA CYS A 377 27.31 -5.79 2.29
C CYS A 377 28.26 -7.00 2.40
N LEU A 378 28.19 -7.93 1.44
CA LEU A 378 29.05 -9.11 1.39
C LEU A 378 30.54 -8.73 1.38
N SER A 379 30.93 -7.70 0.63
CA SER A 379 32.31 -7.19 0.59
C SER A 379 32.82 -6.76 1.97
N ARG A 380 31.94 -6.28 2.86
CA ARG A 380 32.26 -5.91 4.24
C ARG A 380 32.27 -7.11 5.21
N LEU A 381 31.46 -8.14 4.95
CA LEU A 381 31.32 -9.30 5.83
C LEU A 381 32.37 -10.39 5.55
N LEU A 382 32.66 -10.65 4.27
CA LEU A 382 33.55 -11.74 3.84
C LEU A 382 34.98 -11.69 4.42
N PRO A 383 35.60 -10.53 4.69
CA PRO A 383 36.88 -10.47 5.40
C PRO A 383 36.88 -11.13 6.77
N ARG A 384 35.72 -11.24 7.44
CA ARG A 384 35.58 -11.95 8.73
C ARG A 384 35.59 -13.47 8.59
N TYR A 385 35.46 -13.96 7.36
CA TYR A 385 35.45 -15.38 7.00
C TYR A 385 36.68 -15.75 6.16
N ASN A 386 37.82 -15.09 6.41
CA ASN A 386 39.11 -15.31 5.74
C ASN A 386 39.14 -15.00 4.23
N VAL A 387 38.18 -14.23 3.70
CA VAL A 387 38.18 -13.78 2.30
C VAL A 387 38.55 -12.31 2.25
N SER A 388 39.83 -12.03 2.01
CA SER A 388 40.43 -10.73 2.31
C SER A 388 40.13 -9.67 1.23
N ARG A 389 40.18 -10.02 -0.06
CA ARG A 389 39.85 -9.12 -1.18
C ARG A 389 38.74 -9.71 -2.04
N PRO A 390 37.48 -9.75 -1.56
CA PRO A 390 36.39 -10.43 -2.25
C PRO A 390 36.03 -9.74 -3.57
N ARG A 391 36.12 -10.48 -4.68
CA ARG A 391 35.44 -10.16 -5.95
C ARG A 391 34.20 -11.04 -6.05
N ILE A 392 33.03 -10.43 -6.02
CA ILE A 392 31.74 -11.15 -5.92
C ILE A 392 31.05 -11.14 -7.27
N TYR A 393 30.59 -12.30 -7.71
CA TYR A 393 29.86 -12.50 -8.95
C TYR A 393 28.48 -13.08 -8.64
N PHE A 394 27.45 -12.49 -9.26
CA PHE A 394 26.08 -12.94 -9.16
C PHE A 394 25.65 -13.47 -10.52
N ASP A 395 25.08 -14.67 -10.54
CA ASP A 395 24.53 -15.32 -11.74
C ASP A 395 23.07 -15.68 -11.45
N VAL A 396 22.13 -14.99 -12.10
CA VAL A 396 20.71 -15.04 -11.78
C VAL A 396 19.92 -15.27 -13.05
N TRP A 397 19.31 -16.45 -13.20
CA TRP A 397 18.48 -16.80 -14.35
C TRP A 397 17.02 -16.62 -14.02
N VAL A 398 16.35 -15.74 -14.76
CA VAL A 398 14.96 -15.34 -14.53
C VAL A 398 14.12 -15.57 -15.78
N SER A 399 12.94 -16.15 -15.59
CA SER A 399 11.85 -16.15 -16.55
C SER A 399 10.78 -15.16 -16.10
N ILE A 400 10.23 -14.39 -17.03
CA ILE A 400 9.13 -13.44 -16.79
C ILE A 400 7.92 -13.91 -17.59
N ASN A 401 6.76 -14.02 -16.95
CA ASN A 401 5.50 -14.43 -17.60
C ASN A 401 5.66 -15.70 -18.46
N GLU A 402 6.35 -16.70 -17.89
CA GLU A 402 6.58 -18.03 -18.51
C GLU A 402 7.42 -18.02 -19.81
N ARG A 403 8.03 -16.88 -20.17
CA ARG A 403 8.95 -16.78 -21.31
C ARG A 403 10.25 -17.56 -21.09
N PHE A 404 10.99 -17.77 -22.18
CA PHE A 404 12.34 -18.32 -22.12
C PHE A 404 13.23 -17.51 -21.18
N GLN A 405 14.14 -18.22 -20.53
CA GLN A 405 14.96 -17.66 -19.45
C GLN A 405 15.98 -16.67 -19.98
N GLN A 406 16.23 -15.64 -19.19
CA GLN A 406 17.28 -14.66 -19.41
C GLN A 406 18.24 -14.70 -18.23
N ARG A 407 19.51 -14.41 -18.50
CA ARG A 407 20.61 -14.39 -17.53
C ARG A 407 20.95 -12.96 -17.12
#